data_AF-A0A0L6Z5Y0-F1
#
_entry.id   AF-A0A0L6Z5Y0-F1
#
_cell.length_a   1.000
_cell.length_b   1.000
_cell.length_c   1.000
_cell.angle_alpha   90.00
_cell.angle_beta   90.00
_cell.angle_gamma   90.00
#
_symmetry.space_group_name_H-M   'P 1'
#
loop_
_entity.id
_entity.type
_entity.pdbx_description
1 polymer ?
#
loop_
_entity_poly.entity_id
_entity_poly.type
_entity_poly.pdbx_seq_one_letter_code
_entity_poly.pdbx_strand_id
1 'polypeptide(L)'
;MLVNTLITAAFKDSFGRYILKRLTIFEFTNISLYFENIECSKINNKEIRMSIECPICGECHNYIYNLDDFIKRSMIIGGCEKLGLPIFFIGNSKKVEDKVNKYKEITREIYAMI
;
A
#
# COMPACT_ATOMS: atom_id res chain seq x y z
N MET A 1 0.97 -27.17 1.99
CA MET A 1 1.90 -26.03 1.92
C MET A 1 1.38 -24.96 2.87
N LEU A 2 2.15 -24.56 3.89
CA LEU A 2 1.76 -23.47 4.80
C LEU A 2 2.09 -22.15 4.09
N VAL A 3 1.06 -21.37 3.73
CA VAL A 3 1.23 -20.06 3.12
C VAL A 3 1.23 -19.03 4.24
N ASN A 4 2.27 -18.19 4.31
CA ASN A 4 2.27 -17.05 5.21
C ASN A 4 1.30 -16.00 4.69
N THR A 5 0.22 -15.76 5.44
CA THR A 5 -0.83 -14.80 5.07
C THR A 5 -0.66 -13.44 5.75
N LEU A 6 0.37 -13.28 6.60
CA LEU A 6 0.71 -11.99 7.20
C LEU A 6 1.40 -11.11 6.16
N ILE A 7 0.82 -9.93 5.97
CA ILE A 7 1.33 -8.89 5.09
C ILE A 7 1.47 -7.59 5.87
N THR A 8 2.39 -6.74 5.42
CA THR A 8 2.43 -5.34 5.83
C THR A 8 1.93 -4.50 4.66
N ALA A 9 1.00 -3.62 4.94
CA ALA A 9 0.56 -2.56 4.04
C ALA A 9 1.13 -1.23 4.52
N ALA A 10 1.62 -0.42 3.59
CA ALA A 10 2.10 0.92 3.83
C ALA A 10 1.44 1.88 2.85
N PHE A 11 0.75 2.90 3.35
CA PHE A 11 0.06 3.91 2.53
C PHE A 11 0.57 5.30 2.86
N LYS A 12 0.67 6.16 1.84
CA LYS A 12 0.94 7.59 2.05
C LYS A 12 -0.23 8.27 2.73
N ASP A 13 0.06 9.06 3.76
CA ASP A 13 -0.86 10.04 4.33
C ASP A 13 -0.86 11.34 3.52
N SER A 14 -1.72 12.28 3.91
CA SER A 14 -1.81 13.64 3.34
C SER A 14 -0.52 14.46 3.48
N PHE A 15 0.39 14.07 4.38
CA PHE A 15 1.70 14.69 4.56
C PHE A 15 2.81 13.96 3.76
N GLY A 16 2.45 12.98 2.94
CA GLY A 16 3.37 12.21 2.10
C GLY A 16 4.19 11.16 2.86
N ARG A 17 3.92 10.92 4.14
CA ARG A 17 4.57 9.92 5.00
C ARG A 17 3.87 8.57 4.85
N TYR A 18 4.63 7.48 4.94
CA TYR A 18 4.04 6.13 4.93
C TYR A 18 3.61 5.70 6.33
N ILE A 19 2.32 5.41 6.48
CA ILE A 19 1.74 4.75 7.64
C ILE A 19 1.75 3.24 7.37
N LEU A 20 2.33 2.46 8.29
CA LEU A 20 2.41 1.00 8.17
C LEU A 20 1.36 0.32 9.04
N LYS A 21 0.74 -0.72 8.49
CA LYS A 21 -0.13 -1.64 9.21
C LYS A 21 0.21 -3.07 8.84
N ARG A 22 0.35 -3.93 9.84
CA ARG A 22 0.43 -5.38 9.66
C ARG A 22 -0.96 -5.98 9.82
N LEU A 23 -1.33 -6.87 8.91
CA LEU A 23 -2.62 -7.55 8.87
C LEU A 23 -2.50 -8.87 8.10
N THR A 24 -3.53 -9.70 8.15
CA THR A 24 -3.62 -10.86 7.27
C THR A 24 -4.25 -10.50 5.93
N ILE A 25 -3.97 -11.27 4.87
CA ILE A 25 -4.61 -11.12 3.54
C ILE A 25 -6.14 -11.17 3.66
N PHE A 26 -6.67 -11.96 4.60
CA PHE A 26 -8.11 -12.11 4.80
C PHE A 26 -8.76 -10.88 5.45
N GLU A 27 -8.02 -10.15 6.27
CA GLU A 27 -8.48 -8.89 6.88
C GLU A 27 -8.30 -7.69 5.95
N PHE A 28 -7.72 -7.89 4.77
CA PHE A 28 -7.39 -6.81 3.84
C PHE A 28 -8.64 -6.05 3.34
N THR A 29 -9.80 -6.71 3.27
CA THR A 29 -11.06 -6.02 2.95
C THR A 29 -11.45 -4.98 4.00
N ASN A 30 -10.97 -5.12 5.24
CA ASN A 30 -11.26 -4.22 6.35
C ASN A 30 -10.18 -3.14 6.52
N ILE A 31 -9.33 -2.92 5.50
CA ILE A 31 -8.23 -1.97 5.58
C ILE A 31 -8.69 -0.52 5.75
N SER A 32 -9.92 -0.20 5.33
CA SER A 32 -10.58 1.10 5.56
C SER A 32 -10.72 1.45 7.05
N LEU A 33 -10.72 0.46 7.95
CA LEU A 33 -10.71 0.70 9.40
C LEU A 33 -9.38 1.28 9.90
N TYR A 34 -8.32 1.17 9.11
CA TYR A 34 -6.97 1.63 9.49
C TYR A 34 -6.50 2.84 8.68
N PHE A 35 -7.12 3.11 7.54
CA PHE A 35 -6.75 4.18 6.62
C PHE A 35 -8.02 4.85 6.09
N GLU A 36 -8.22 6.12 6.47
CA GLU A 36 -9.44 6.87 6.16
C GLU A 36 -9.67 7.09 4.66
N ASN A 37 -8.59 7.23 3.89
CA ASN A 37 -8.65 7.58 2.47
C ASN A 37 -8.71 6.35 1.54
N ILE A 38 -9.05 5.18 2.10
CA ILE A 38 -8.98 3.90 1.39
C ILE A 38 -10.28 3.14 1.55
N GLU A 39 -10.86 2.77 0.43
CA GLU A 39 -11.96 1.83 0.38
C GLU A 39 -11.48 0.52 -0.25
N CYS A 40 -11.82 -0.60 0.37
CA CYS A 40 -11.57 -1.91 -0.20
C CYS A 40 -12.86 -2.72 -0.22
N SER A 41 -13.11 -3.37 -1.35
CA SER A 41 -14.25 -4.26 -1.51
C SER A 41 -13.85 -5.50 -2.28
N LYS A 42 -14.50 -6.61 -1.96
CA LYS A 42 -14.33 -7.87 -2.68
C LYS A 42 -15.21 -7.86 -3.91
N ILE A 43 -14.63 -8.02 -5.10
CA ILE A 43 -15.40 -8.13 -6.35
C ILE A 43 -15.98 -9.55 -6.47
N ASN A 44 -15.13 -10.55 -6.21
CA ASN A 44 -15.49 -11.96 -6.23
C ASN A 44 -14.54 -12.75 -5.32
N ASN A 45 -14.60 -14.08 -5.34
CA ASN A 45 -13.77 -14.92 -4.47
C ASN A 45 -12.25 -14.85 -4.71
N LYS A 46 -11.80 -14.20 -5.80
CA LYS A 46 -10.39 -14.10 -6.17
C LYS A 46 -9.89 -12.67 -6.30
N GLU A 47 -10.76 -11.67 -6.37
CA GLU A 47 -10.38 -10.30 -6.72
C GLU A 47 -10.85 -9.29 -5.67
N ILE A 48 -9.97 -8.34 -5.38
CA ILE A 48 -10.21 -7.21 -4.49
C ILE A 48 -10.07 -5.93 -5.29
N ARG A 49 -11.05 -5.04 -5.13
CA ARG A 49 -11.00 -3.65 -5.56
C ARG A 49 -10.49 -2.78 -4.42
N MET A 50 -9.57 -1.90 -4.73
CA MET A 50 -9.06 -0.88 -3.82
C MET A 50 -9.23 0.48 -4.48
N SER A 51 -9.96 1.38 -3.83
CA SER A 51 -10.07 2.79 -4.21
C SER A 51 -9.31 3.61 -3.19
N ILE A 52 -8.44 4.51 -3.65
CA ILE A 52 -7.64 5.38 -2.78
C ILE A 52 -7.78 6.81 -3.24
N GLU A 53 -8.15 7.70 -2.33
CA GLU A 53 -7.99 9.14 -2.54
C GLU A 53 -6.51 9.51 -2.49
N CYS A 54 -5.95 9.93 -3.62
CA CYS A 54 -4.52 10.15 -3.76
C CYS A 54 -4.05 11.41 -3.02
N PRO A 55 -3.15 11.29 -2.03
CA PRO A 55 -2.62 12.46 -1.33
C PRO A 55 -1.66 13.29 -2.19
N ILE A 56 -1.30 12.82 -3.39
CA ILE A 56 -0.32 13.47 -4.28
C ILE A 56 -1.01 14.34 -5.33
N CYS A 57 -2.05 13.81 -5.99
CA CYS A 57 -2.75 14.52 -7.06
C CYS A 57 -4.19 14.91 -6.72
N GLY A 58 -4.72 14.48 -5.56
CA GLY A 58 -6.08 14.78 -5.11
C GLY A 58 -7.21 14.02 -5.83
N GLU A 59 -6.89 13.02 -6.66
CA GLU A 59 -7.91 12.21 -7.36
C GLU A 59 -8.00 10.79 -6.79
N CYS A 60 -9.14 10.14 -6.99
CA CYS A 60 -9.33 8.75 -6.58
C CYS A 60 -8.78 7.78 -7.62
N HIS A 61 -7.83 6.92 -7.21
CA HIS A 61 -7.28 5.85 -8.04
C HIS A 61 -7.90 4.51 -7.69
N ASN A 62 -8.23 3.71 -8.71
CA ASN A 62 -8.84 2.40 -8.55
C ASN A 62 -7.87 1.30 -8.99
N TYR A 63 -7.63 0.34 -8.11
CA TYR A 63 -6.78 -0.82 -8.38
C TYR A 63 -7.59 -2.09 -8.20
N ILE A 64 -7.34 -3.06 -9.07
CA ILE A 64 -7.92 -4.41 -8.99
C ILE A 64 -6.78 -5.39 -8.90
N TYR A 65 -6.78 -6.22 -7.85
CA TYR A 65 -5.76 -7.22 -7.62
C TYR A 65 -6.38 -8.58 -7.39
N ASN A 66 -5.70 -9.62 -7.87
CA ASN A 66 -6.03 -10.98 -7.49
C ASN A 66 -5.47 -11.27 -6.09
N LEU A 67 -6.18 -12.04 -5.27
CA LEU A 67 -5.69 -12.56 -3.99
C LEU A 67 -4.37 -13.32 -4.16
N ASP A 68 -4.21 -14.03 -5.27
CA ASP A 68 -2.97 -14.71 -5.63
C ASP A 68 -1.79 -13.74 -5.77
N ASP A 69 -2.01 -12.48 -6.16
CA ASP A 69 -0.93 -11.50 -6.26
C ASP A 69 -0.34 -11.18 -4.89
N PHE A 70 -1.16 -11.14 -3.84
CA PHE A 70 -0.69 -10.92 -2.47
C PHE A 70 0.14 -12.10 -1.93
N ILE A 71 -0.10 -13.30 -2.45
CA ILE A 71 0.60 -14.53 -2.06
C ILE A 71 1.87 -14.76 -2.90
N LYS A 72 1.76 -14.62 -4.22
CA LYS A 72 2.81 -14.95 -5.19
C LYS A 72 3.84 -13.83 -5.31
N ARG A 73 3.42 -12.56 -5.21
CA ARG A 73 4.34 -11.43 -5.34
C ARG A 73 4.98 -11.14 -3.99
N SER A 74 6.28 -10.83 -4.02
CA SER A 74 6.95 -10.42 -2.80
C SER A 74 6.52 -9.04 -2.29
N MET A 75 6.03 -8.18 -3.20
CA MET A 75 5.46 -6.87 -2.92
C MET A 75 4.60 -6.40 -4.11
N ILE A 76 3.45 -5.80 -3.80
CA ILE A 76 2.61 -5.03 -4.70
C ILE A 76 2.93 -3.55 -4.46
N ILE A 77 3.08 -2.80 -5.54
CA ILE A 77 3.33 -1.35 -5.52
C ILE A 77 2.23 -0.71 -6.35
N GLY A 78 1.46 0.20 -5.74
CA GLY A 78 0.52 1.05 -6.46
C GLY A 78 0.98 2.49 -6.42
N GLY A 79 0.82 3.19 -7.54
CA GLY A 79 1.29 4.55 -7.72
C GLY A 79 0.25 5.42 -8.39
N CYS A 80 0.40 6.73 -8.21
CA CYS A 80 -0.44 7.73 -8.84
C CYS A 80 -0.36 7.59 -10.36
N GLU A 81 -1.51 7.42 -11.02
CA GLU A 81 -1.58 7.24 -12.47
C GLU A 81 -1.07 8.46 -13.24
N LYS A 82 -1.19 9.66 -12.65
CA LYS A 82 -0.73 10.91 -13.27
C LYS A 82 0.77 11.16 -13.11
N LEU A 83 1.31 10.88 -11.92
CA LEU A 83 2.67 11.29 -11.54
C LEU A 83 3.66 10.12 -11.48
N GLY A 84 3.18 8.88 -11.56
CA GLY A 84 4.00 7.67 -11.44
C GLY A 84 4.62 7.46 -10.05
N LEU A 85 4.25 8.28 -9.07
CA LEU A 85 4.81 8.22 -7.72
C LEU A 85 4.09 7.15 -6.88
N PRO A 86 4.80 6.32 -6.11
CA PRO A 86 4.19 5.26 -5.33
C PRO A 86 3.34 5.83 -4.19
N ILE A 87 2.08 5.38 -4.14
CA ILE A 87 1.10 5.72 -3.10
C ILE A 87 1.15 4.66 -1.99
N PHE A 88 1.36 3.39 -2.35
CA PHE A 88 1.37 2.31 -1.39
C PHE A 88 2.28 1.14 -1.74
N PHE A 89 2.61 0.37 -0.71
CA PHE A 89 3.33 -0.89 -0.77
C PHE A 89 2.59 -1.94 0.05
N ILE A 90 2.39 -3.14 -0.49
CA ILE A 90 1.75 -4.24 0.26
C ILE A 90 2.52 -5.53 0.00
N GLY A 91 2.86 -6.27 1.05
CA GLY A 91 3.49 -7.59 0.89
C GLY A 91 4.31 -8.00 2.09
N ASN A 92 5.46 -8.64 1.84
CA ASN A 92 6.35 -9.12 2.90
C ASN A 92 6.81 -7.97 3.81
N SER A 93 6.64 -8.13 5.13
CA SER A 93 6.90 -7.08 6.11
C SER A 93 8.29 -6.47 6.01
N LYS A 94 9.34 -7.31 5.98
CA LYS A 94 10.72 -6.82 5.92
C LYS A 94 10.94 -5.99 4.66
N LYS A 95 10.50 -6.48 3.50
CA LYS A 95 10.66 -5.76 2.23
C LYS A 95 9.92 -4.42 2.23
N VAL A 96 8.69 -4.39 2.74
CA VAL A 96 7.88 -3.16 2.82
C VAL A 96 8.53 -2.14 3.75
N GLU A 97 8.95 -2.57 4.94
CA GLU A 97 9.64 -1.73 5.92
C GLU A 97 10.96 -1.17 5.37
N ASP A 98 11.79 -2.00 4.74
CA ASP A 98 13.05 -1.59 4.09
C ASP A 98 12.78 -0.52 3.01
N LYS A 99 11.73 -0.71 2.19
CA LYS A 99 11.38 0.24 1.13
C LYS A 99 10.92 1.58 1.71
N VAL A 100 10.08 1.56 2.75
CA VAL A 100 9.60 2.77 3.42
C VAL A 100 10.75 3.51 4.12
N ASN A 101 11.67 2.79 4.77
CA ASN A 101 12.82 3.40 5.43
C ASN A 101 13.74 4.09 4.43
N LYS A 102 14.02 3.46 3.28
CA LYS A 102 14.78 4.10 2.20
C LYS A 102 14.13 5.40 1.72
N TYR A 103 12.79 5.44 1.60
CA TYR A 103 12.09 6.68 1.27
C TYR A 103 12.26 7.75 2.35
N LYS A 104 12.18 7.37 3.63
CA LYS A 104 12.39 8.32 4.75
C LYS A 104 13.80 8.89 4.75
N GLU A 105 14.82 8.07 4.47
CA GLU A 105 16.22 8.50 4.37
C GLU A 105 16.39 9.52 3.25
N ILE A 106 15.95 9.21 2.03
CA ILE A 106 16.03 10.14 0.88
C ILE A 106 15.31 11.46 1.19
N THR A 107 14.11 11.39 1.77
CA THR A 107 13.36 12.58 2.16
C THR A 107 14.14 13.42 3.17
N ARG A 108 14.73 12.80 4.20
CA ARG A 108 15.56 13.51 5.19
C ARG A 108 16.79 14.17 4.57
N GLU A 109 17.47 13.49 3.65
CA GLU A 109 18.60 14.05 2.92
C GLU A 109 18.21 15.29 2.12
N ILE A 110 17.08 15.22 1.38
CA ILE A 110 16.57 16.36 0.62
C ILE A 110 16.25 17.54 1.55
N TYR A 111 15.54 17.29 2.65
CA TYR A 111 15.20 18.36 3.61
C TYR A 111 16.43 18.94 4.33
N ALA A 112 17.50 18.17 4.51
CA ALA A 112 18.75 18.66 5.09
C ALA A 112 19.56 19.53 4.11
N MET A 113 19.23 19.53 2.81
CA MET A 113 19.86 20.36 1.78
C MET A 113 19.16 21.71 1.57
N ILE A 114 17.98 21.91 2.14
CA ILE A 114 17.19 23.16 2.07
C ILE A 114 17.41 23.96 3.36
#